data_AF-A0A7V9UG36-F1
#
_entry.id   AF-A0A7V9UG36-F1
#
_cell.length_a   1.000
_cell.length_b   1.000
_cell.length_c   1.000
_cell.angle_alpha   90.00
_cell.angle_beta   90.00
_cell.angle_gamma   90.00
#
_symmetry.space_group_name_H-M   'P 1'
#
loop_
_entity.id
_entity.type
_entity.pdbx_description
1 polymer ?
#
loop_
_entity_poly.entity_id
_entity_poly.type
_entity_poly.pdbx_seq_one_letter_code
_entity_poly.pdbx_strand_id
1 'polypeptide(L)'
;MNFRPQQIIRICLAFLLLLSIHFTVNAEPFLNDFNAPWKDYTRYKEPTKRFLEMHNFQKIFQGLKSQGLVLAQKPFYDIVIGQEERGFMAYTASGHEFRVFQDIVRITLEEVLGLEFKRDFHFFRYPGDPSVLDYKSANDFLKHNLVINDNYSPQRDQIISANFTLFNNFDQKYECSTVFFELGRSFRPPKFNLKVAVFFKEMGMPGTSIAELFNIGKQMENDKAGTLFQIFDLSHQNPFNKNAYEFVDKYIYPSIKKGEPQINSLILSDLYQSSSSSQFLEQFRIVVNNYTFLNPYSSISIRRYDLNEPSQVKEYETKLRNAIKTIPFDKAKANLYKLKLKQYWQID
;
A
#
# COMPACT_ATOMS: atom_id res chain seq x y z
N MET A 1 -38.42 -8.30 -36.72
CA MET A 1 -38.71 -8.67 -35.31
C MET A 1 -39.01 -7.38 -34.55
N ASN A 2 -40.26 -7.18 -34.12
CA ASN A 2 -40.68 -5.97 -33.40
C ASN A 2 -40.56 -6.22 -31.89
N PHE A 3 -39.48 -5.74 -31.27
CA PHE A 3 -39.36 -5.75 -29.82
C PHE A 3 -40.27 -4.68 -29.21
N ARG A 4 -41.05 -5.07 -28.19
CA ARG A 4 -41.90 -4.11 -27.47
C ARG A 4 -41.01 -3.14 -26.70
N PRO A 5 -41.34 -1.84 -26.62
CA PRO A 5 -40.50 -0.83 -25.95
C PRO A 5 -40.06 -1.21 -24.52
N GLN A 6 -40.90 -1.94 -23.78
CA GLN A 6 -40.59 -2.43 -22.44
C GLN A 6 -39.49 -3.50 -22.40
N GLN A 7 -39.29 -4.28 -23.46
CA GLN A 7 -38.19 -5.24 -23.56
C GLN A 7 -36.86 -4.54 -23.84
N ILE A 8 -36.86 -3.45 -24.62
CA ILE A 8 -35.67 -2.64 -24.87
C ILE A 8 -35.20 -1.97 -23.58
N ILE A 9 -36.11 -1.42 -22.76
CA ILE A 9 -35.75 -0.80 -21.49
C ILE A 9 -35.16 -1.82 -20.50
N ARG A 10 -35.70 -3.05 -20.43
CA ARG A 10 -35.14 -4.10 -19.57
C ARG A 10 -33.77 -4.59 -20.04
N ILE A 11 -33.55 -4.68 -21.35
CA ILE A 11 -32.25 -5.03 -21.93
C ILE A 11 -31.24 -3.90 -21.66
N CYS A 12 -31.61 -2.63 -21.84
CA CYS A 12 -30.74 -1.49 -21.53
C CYS A 12 -30.41 -1.39 -20.04
N LEU A 13 -31.36 -1.66 -19.14
CA LEU A 13 -31.11 -1.69 -17.69
C LEU A 13 -30.23 -2.88 -17.28
N ALA A 14 -30.43 -4.06 -17.87
CA ALA A 14 -29.56 -5.21 -17.63
C ALA A 14 -28.15 -4.98 -18.20
N PHE A 15 -28.02 -4.29 -19.34
CA PHE A 15 -26.74 -3.92 -19.93
C PHE A 15 -26.03 -2.81 -19.15
N LEU A 16 -26.77 -1.85 -18.57
CA LEU A 16 -26.23 -0.85 -17.64
C LEU A 16 -25.84 -1.46 -16.30
N LEU A 17 -26.57 -2.46 -15.79
CA LEU A 17 -26.18 -3.21 -14.60
C LEU A 17 -24.91 -4.04 -14.87
N LEU A 18 -24.84 -4.72 -16.02
CA LEU A 18 -23.67 -5.48 -16.46
C LEU A 18 -22.45 -4.57 -16.71
N LEU A 19 -22.65 -3.37 -17.29
CA LEU A 19 -21.60 -2.36 -17.44
C LEU A 19 -21.16 -1.80 -16.09
N SER A 20 -22.07 -1.57 -15.14
CA SER A 20 -21.72 -1.13 -13.78
C SER A 20 -20.97 -2.20 -12.98
N ILE A 21 -21.17 -3.48 -13.30
CA ILE A 21 -20.42 -4.62 -12.74
C ILE A 21 -19.09 -4.86 -13.48
N HIS A 22 -18.94 -4.40 -14.73
CA HIS A 22 -17.69 -4.50 -15.51
C HIS A 22 -16.74 -3.30 -15.39
N PHE A 23 -17.12 -2.24 -14.67
CA PHE A 23 -16.28 -1.06 -14.47
C PHE A 23 -15.68 -0.93 -13.06
N THR A 24 -15.48 -2.05 -12.36
CA THR A 24 -14.75 -2.08 -11.09
C THR A 24 -13.47 -2.89 -11.21
N VAL A 25 -12.34 -2.18 -11.12
CA VAL A 25 -11.00 -2.69 -10.81
C VAL A 25 -10.48 -3.79 -11.76
N ASN A 26 -10.16 -3.41 -13.01
CA ASN A 26 -9.13 -4.14 -13.75
C ASN A 26 -7.77 -3.81 -13.13
N ALA A 27 -7.45 -4.42 -11.99
CA ALA A 27 -6.09 -4.89 -11.82
C ALA A 27 -5.93 -5.94 -12.93
N GLU A 28 -5.20 -5.65 -13.99
CA GLU A 28 -4.82 -6.67 -14.96
C GLU A 28 -4.31 -7.87 -14.16
N PRO A 29 -4.87 -9.08 -14.32
CA PRO A 29 -4.37 -10.26 -13.62
C PRO A 29 -2.92 -10.44 -14.06
N PHE A 30 -2.01 -10.02 -13.20
CA PHE A 30 -0.59 -10.17 -13.41
C PHE A 30 -0.31 -11.66 -13.25
N LEU A 31 0.02 -12.31 -14.37
CA LEU A 31 0.41 -13.73 -14.53
C LEU A 31 -0.74 -14.73 -14.75
N ASN A 32 -1.26 -14.79 -15.98
CA ASN A 32 -2.03 -15.95 -16.45
C ASN A 32 -1.16 -17.15 -16.88
N ASP A 33 0.18 -17.03 -16.93
CA ASP A 33 1.03 -18.07 -17.57
C ASP A 33 2.14 -18.68 -16.68
N PHE A 34 2.16 -18.42 -15.37
CA PHE A 34 3.10 -19.12 -14.48
C PHE A 34 2.44 -20.32 -13.79
N ASN A 35 2.45 -21.47 -14.47
CA ASN A 35 2.10 -22.77 -13.87
C ASN A 35 3.21 -23.23 -12.91
N ALA A 36 3.27 -22.61 -11.74
CA ALA A 36 4.15 -23.05 -10.68
C ALA A 36 3.65 -24.40 -10.12
N PRO A 37 4.54 -25.39 -9.88
CA PRO A 37 4.14 -26.71 -9.43
C PRO A 37 3.84 -26.68 -7.93
N TRP A 38 2.64 -26.26 -7.53
CA TRP A 38 2.23 -26.27 -6.12
C TRP A 38 0.99 -27.13 -5.91
N LYS A 39 1.23 -28.27 -5.26
CA LYS A 39 0.20 -29.19 -4.75
C LYS A 39 -0.44 -28.56 -3.51
N ASP A 40 -1.77 -28.53 -3.53
CA ASP A 40 -2.69 -28.24 -2.43
C ASP A 40 -3.11 -26.77 -2.19
N TYR A 41 -3.81 -26.20 -3.18
CA TYR A 41 -4.55 -24.92 -3.09
C TYR A 41 -5.70 -24.94 -2.07
N THR A 42 -6.07 -26.08 -1.48
CA THR A 42 -7.34 -26.24 -0.77
C THR A 42 -7.39 -25.58 0.61
N ARG A 43 -6.30 -24.99 1.10
CA ARG A 43 -6.18 -24.52 2.49
C ARG A 43 -5.97 -23.01 2.68
N TYR A 44 -5.79 -22.18 1.66
CA TYR A 44 -5.68 -20.74 1.91
C TYR A 44 -7.05 -20.14 2.21
N LYS A 45 -7.13 -19.28 3.22
CA LYS A 45 -8.33 -18.52 3.55
C LYS A 45 -7.96 -17.09 3.92
N GLU A 46 -8.63 -16.14 3.30
CA GLU A 46 -8.42 -14.71 3.42
C GLU A 46 -8.46 -14.28 4.90
N PRO A 47 -7.38 -13.65 5.44
CA PRO A 47 -7.33 -13.18 6.82
C PRO A 47 -8.56 -12.37 7.26
N THR A 48 -9.05 -11.45 6.43
CA THR A 48 -10.22 -10.64 6.83
C THR A 48 -11.50 -11.48 6.83
N LYS A 49 -11.67 -12.44 5.91
CA LYS A 49 -12.83 -13.36 5.97
C LYS A 49 -12.82 -14.21 7.24
N ARG A 50 -11.65 -14.77 7.61
CA ARG A 50 -11.48 -15.49 8.89
C ARG A 50 -11.86 -14.61 10.08
N PHE A 51 -11.43 -13.35 10.06
CA PHE A 51 -11.77 -12.39 11.12
C PHE A 51 -13.27 -12.14 11.23
N LEU A 52 -13.96 -11.97 10.10
CA LEU A 52 -15.40 -11.72 10.05
C LEU A 52 -16.24 -12.92 10.51
N GLU A 53 -15.71 -14.14 10.42
CA GLU A 53 -16.36 -15.34 10.97
C GLU A 53 -16.31 -15.38 12.50
N MET A 54 -15.25 -14.82 13.09
CA MET A 54 -15.07 -14.76 14.54
C MET A 54 -15.67 -13.49 15.16
N HIS A 55 -15.75 -12.41 14.38
CA HIS A 55 -16.24 -11.11 14.80
C HIS A 55 -17.43 -10.70 13.92
N ASN A 56 -18.64 -10.80 14.48
CA ASN A 56 -19.85 -10.33 13.80
C ASN A 56 -19.66 -8.88 13.31
N PHE A 57 -19.93 -8.65 12.03
CA PHE A 57 -19.86 -7.33 11.40
C PHE A 57 -20.61 -6.24 12.17
N GLN A 58 -21.73 -6.57 12.83
CA GLN A 58 -22.45 -5.63 13.68
C GLN A 58 -21.58 -5.13 14.85
N LYS A 59 -20.79 -5.99 15.48
CA LYS A 59 -19.84 -5.59 16.55
C LYS A 59 -18.77 -4.67 15.99
N ILE A 60 -18.22 -5.00 14.82
CA ILE A 60 -17.23 -4.18 14.11
C ILE A 60 -17.83 -2.79 13.82
N PHE A 61 -19.02 -2.77 13.22
CA PHE A 61 -19.73 -1.55 12.89
C PHE A 61 -20.00 -0.67 14.12
N GLN A 62 -20.43 -1.25 15.24
CA GLN A 62 -20.64 -0.46 16.47
C GLN A 62 -19.32 0.10 17.03
N GLY A 63 -18.22 -0.67 16.98
CA GLY A 63 -16.91 -0.17 17.40
C GLY A 63 -16.45 0.99 16.51
N LEU A 64 -16.57 0.88 15.19
CA LEU A 64 -16.21 1.96 14.27
C LEU A 64 -17.15 3.18 14.40
N LYS A 65 -18.44 2.95 14.64
CA LYS A 65 -19.41 4.02 14.92
C LYS A 65 -19.08 4.77 16.20
N SER A 66 -18.60 4.09 17.24
CA SER A 66 -18.12 4.74 18.47
C SER A 66 -16.91 5.66 18.23
N GLN A 67 -16.18 5.46 17.13
CA GLN A 67 -15.11 6.33 16.65
C GLN A 67 -15.60 7.44 15.71
N GLY A 68 -16.91 7.56 15.49
CA GLY A 68 -17.52 8.58 14.63
C GLY A 68 -17.65 8.21 13.16
N LEU A 69 -17.55 6.93 12.80
CA LEU A 69 -17.63 6.46 11.41
C LEU A 69 -19.02 5.92 11.05
N VAL A 70 -19.39 6.04 9.77
CA VAL A 70 -20.68 5.57 9.24
C VAL A 70 -20.51 4.33 8.34
N LEU A 71 -19.27 3.90 8.04
CA LEU A 71 -18.95 2.79 7.12
C LEU A 71 -19.75 2.86 5.81
N ALA A 72 -19.71 4.02 5.14
CA ALA A 72 -20.48 4.24 3.93
C ALA A 72 -20.01 3.37 2.76
N GLN A 73 -18.79 2.82 2.85
CA GLN A 73 -18.09 2.14 1.76
C GLN A 73 -18.12 0.61 1.85
N LYS A 74 -19.18 0.00 2.42
CA LYS A 74 -19.25 -1.48 2.53
C LYS A 74 -19.01 -2.23 1.19
N PRO A 75 -19.64 -1.85 0.06
CA PRO A 75 -19.41 -2.54 -1.21
C PRO A 75 -17.94 -2.48 -1.66
N PHE A 76 -17.25 -1.37 -1.38
CA PHE A 76 -15.82 -1.23 -1.64
C PHE A 76 -15.00 -2.22 -0.81
N TYR A 77 -15.32 -2.41 0.47
CA TYR A 77 -14.62 -3.39 1.31
C TYR A 77 -14.87 -4.83 0.87
N ASP A 78 -16.09 -5.16 0.44
CA ASP A 78 -16.38 -6.51 -0.06
C ASP A 78 -15.51 -6.83 -1.30
N ILE A 79 -15.28 -5.85 -2.18
CA ILE A 79 -14.36 -5.97 -3.33
C ILE A 79 -12.92 -6.17 -2.84
N VAL A 80 -12.42 -5.28 -1.98
CA VAL A 80 -11.02 -5.31 -1.50
C VAL A 80 -10.70 -6.61 -0.75
N ILE A 81 -11.61 -7.10 0.09
CA ILE A 81 -11.47 -8.37 0.80
C ILE A 81 -11.46 -9.54 -0.19
N GLY A 82 -12.26 -9.47 -1.26
CA GLY A 82 -12.24 -10.46 -2.33
C GLY A 82 -10.93 -10.54 -3.12
N GLN A 83 -10.04 -9.54 -2.97
CA GLN A 83 -8.72 -9.51 -3.59
C GLN A 83 -7.61 -10.03 -2.65
N GLU A 84 -7.91 -10.41 -1.40
CA GLU A 84 -6.95 -11.13 -0.56
C GLU A 84 -6.64 -12.51 -1.16
N GLU A 85 -5.37 -12.76 -1.42
CA GLU A 85 -4.88 -14.02 -1.97
C GLU A 85 -3.57 -14.42 -1.30
N ARG A 86 -3.04 -15.59 -1.64
CA ARG A 86 -1.76 -16.04 -1.09
C ARG A 86 -0.67 -15.01 -1.38
N GLY A 87 0.09 -14.66 -0.35
CA GLY A 87 1.06 -13.58 -0.38
C GLY A 87 0.52 -12.29 0.23
N PHE A 88 -0.79 -12.12 0.40
CA PHE A 88 -1.34 -11.00 1.15
C PHE A 88 -0.74 -10.96 2.56
N MET A 89 -0.25 -9.79 2.95
CA MET A 89 0.35 -9.55 4.27
C MET A 89 -0.47 -8.58 5.09
N ALA A 90 -0.83 -7.44 4.51
CA ALA A 90 -1.18 -6.27 5.31
C ALA A 90 -2.13 -5.30 4.63
N TYR A 91 -2.92 -4.62 5.46
CA TYR A 91 -3.56 -3.37 5.12
C TYR A 91 -2.87 -2.18 5.79
N THR A 92 -2.85 -1.06 5.09
CA THR A 92 -2.57 0.27 5.67
C THR A 92 -3.38 1.30 4.89
N ALA A 93 -3.72 2.43 5.50
CA ALA A 93 -4.39 3.52 4.80
C ALA A 93 -3.80 4.88 5.14
N SER A 94 -4.02 5.85 4.27
CA SER A 94 -3.49 7.20 4.40
C SER A 94 -4.37 8.22 3.68
N GLY A 95 -4.04 9.50 3.83
CA GLY A 95 -4.68 10.59 3.07
C GLY A 95 -4.12 10.72 1.65
N HIS A 96 -4.83 11.46 0.80
CA HIS A 96 -4.46 11.66 -0.60
C HIS A 96 -3.12 12.36 -0.80
N GLU A 97 -2.70 13.23 0.12
CA GLU A 97 -1.37 13.85 0.07
C GLU A 97 -0.25 12.80 0.00
N PHE A 98 -0.42 11.64 0.66
CA PHE A 98 0.54 10.55 0.60
C PHE A 98 0.57 9.86 -0.77
N ARG A 99 -0.58 9.70 -1.41
CA ARG A 99 -0.67 9.21 -2.80
C ARG A 99 0.09 10.16 -3.74
N VAL A 100 -0.14 11.46 -3.61
CA VAL A 100 0.51 12.47 -4.45
C VAL A 100 2.03 12.43 -4.25
N PHE A 101 2.50 12.28 -3.01
CA PHE A 101 3.90 12.04 -2.71
C PHE A 101 4.46 10.80 -3.44
N GLN A 102 3.77 9.66 -3.36
CA GLN A 102 4.18 8.42 -4.02
C GLN A 102 4.31 8.60 -5.54
N ASP A 103 3.32 9.26 -6.16
CA ASP A 103 3.29 9.48 -7.60
C ASP A 103 4.37 10.48 -8.03
N ILE A 104 4.63 11.54 -7.26
CA ILE A 104 5.76 12.45 -7.52
C ILE A 104 7.08 11.69 -7.52
N VAL A 105 7.33 10.85 -6.50
CA VAL A 105 8.56 10.05 -6.43
C VAL A 105 8.65 9.12 -7.64
N ARG A 106 7.62 8.31 -7.89
CA ARG A 106 7.58 7.35 -9.00
C ARG A 106 7.82 8.03 -10.34
N ILE A 107 7.01 9.04 -10.68
CA ILE A 107 7.05 9.70 -11.98
C ILE A 107 8.37 10.46 -12.16
N THR A 108 8.93 11.04 -11.10
CA THR A 108 10.25 11.69 -11.21
C THR A 108 11.34 10.67 -11.53
N LEU A 109 11.34 9.51 -10.88
CA LEU A 109 12.29 8.45 -11.20
C LEU A 109 12.09 7.91 -12.63
N GLU A 110 10.85 7.76 -13.09
CA GLU A 110 10.53 7.36 -14.47
C GLU A 110 11.04 8.38 -15.49
N GLU A 111 10.67 9.65 -15.33
CA GLU A 111 10.90 10.69 -16.34
C GLU A 111 12.32 11.27 -16.32
N VAL A 112 12.92 11.42 -15.14
CA VAL A 112 14.25 12.03 -14.99
C VAL A 112 15.35 10.99 -15.15
N LEU A 113 15.12 9.76 -14.67
CA LEU A 113 16.16 8.71 -14.67
C LEU A 113 15.92 7.63 -15.73
N GLY A 114 14.77 7.63 -16.42
CA GLY A 114 14.42 6.60 -17.41
C GLY A 114 14.32 5.22 -16.79
N LEU A 115 13.74 5.14 -15.59
CA LEU A 115 13.50 3.87 -14.90
C LEU A 115 12.06 3.40 -15.16
N GLU A 116 11.86 2.09 -15.18
CA GLU A 116 10.53 1.49 -15.31
C GLU A 116 10.21 0.68 -14.07
N PHE A 117 8.99 0.84 -13.58
CA PHE A 117 8.49 0.15 -12.40
C PHE A 117 7.19 -0.59 -12.71
N LYS A 118 6.97 -1.68 -11.98
CA LYS A 118 5.68 -2.38 -12.01
C LYS A 118 4.56 -1.45 -11.51
N ARG A 119 3.37 -1.60 -12.09
CA ARG A 119 2.20 -0.74 -11.81
C ARG A 119 1.76 -0.81 -10.35
N ASP A 120 1.96 -1.96 -9.71
CA ASP A 120 1.59 -2.29 -8.35
C ASP A 120 2.77 -2.09 -7.36
N PHE A 121 3.69 -1.18 -7.65
CA PHE A 121 4.69 -0.74 -6.68
C PHE A 121 4.50 0.72 -6.31
N HIS A 122 4.53 1.00 -5.01
CA HIS A 122 4.31 2.33 -4.48
C HIS A 122 5.35 2.69 -3.43
N PHE A 123 5.99 3.85 -3.60
CA PHE A 123 7.07 4.33 -2.73
C PHE A 123 6.54 4.93 -1.44
N PHE A 124 6.49 4.14 -0.35
CA PHE A 124 6.09 4.66 0.95
C PHE A 124 7.11 5.66 1.54
N ARG A 125 8.35 5.59 1.06
CA ARG A 125 9.44 6.57 1.21
C ARG A 125 10.15 6.66 -0.14
N TYR A 126 10.92 7.72 -0.38
CA TYR A 126 11.82 7.71 -1.52
C TYR A 126 13.09 6.92 -1.17
N PRO A 127 13.67 6.13 -2.10
CA PRO A 127 14.89 5.39 -1.83
C PRO A 127 16.06 6.33 -1.51
N GLY A 128 16.92 5.98 -0.57
CA GLY A 128 18.01 6.85 -0.11
C GLY A 128 17.56 8.04 0.75
N ASP A 129 16.32 8.03 1.29
CA ASP A 129 15.93 8.98 2.33
C ASP A 129 16.90 8.87 3.52
N PRO A 130 17.61 9.95 3.90
CA PRO A 130 18.61 9.91 4.98
C PRO A 130 18.02 9.60 6.35
N SER A 131 16.69 9.66 6.50
CA SER A 131 16.00 9.21 7.71
C SER A 131 15.76 7.69 7.76
N VAL A 132 16.00 6.97 6.66
CA VAL A 132 15.94 5.50 6.57
C VAL A 132 17.36 4.96 6.73
N LEU A 133 17.58 4.12 7.74
CA LEU A 133 18.91 3.64 8.16
C LEU A 133 19.23 2.24 7.60
N ASP A 134 18.36 1.69 6.76
CA ASP A 134 18.55 0.40 6.09
C ASP A 134 18.85 -0.78 7.02
N TYR A 135 18.08 -0.89 8.11
CA TYR A 135 18.13 -2.05 9.00
C TYR A 135 17.94 -3.35 8.24
N LYS A 136 18.77 -4.36 8.56
CA LYS A 136 18.85 -5.62 7.81
C LYS A 136 17.66 -6.56 8.03
N SER A 137 16.89 -6.31 9.09
CA SER A 137 15.71 -7.09 9.51
C SER A 137 14.93 -6.33 10.58
N ALA A 138 13.73 -6.80 10.91
CA ALA A 138 12.98 -6.35 12.08
C ALA A 138 13.78 -6.54 13.38
N ASN A 139 14.44 -7.69 13.53
CA ASN A 139 15.29 -7.95 14.71
C ASN A 139 16.48 -6.98 14.81
N ASP A 140 17.06 -6.59 13.68
CA ASP A 140 18.13 -5.59 13.65
C ASP A 140 17.62 -4.21 14.10
N PHE A 141 16.46 -3.79 13.60
CA PHE A 141 15.79 -2.57 14.04
C PHE A 141 15.50 -2.59 15.55
N LEU A 142 14.94 -3.67 16.08
CA LEU A 142 14.59 -3.79 17.50
C LEU A 142 15.82 -3.80 18.42
N LYS A 143 16.94 -4.39 17.99
CA LYS A 143 18.21 -4.35 18.76
C LYS A 143 18.78 -2.94 18.90
N HIS A 144 18.61 -2.11 17.87
CA HIS A 144 19.07 -0.72 17.89
C HIS A 144 18.10 0.23 18.60
N ASN A 145 16.85 -0.19 18.82
CA ASN A 145 15.79 0.62 19.41
C ASN A 145 15.18 -0.09 20.61
N LEU A 146 15.83 0.02 21.77
CA LEU A 146 15.39 -0.61 23.03
C LEU A 146 13.98 -0.21 23.47
N VAL A 147 13.56 1.01 23.11
CA VAL A 147 12.20 1.53 23.32
C VAL A 147 11.66 2.01 21.98
N ILE A 148 10.59 1.37 21.52
CA ILE A 148 9.89 1.76 20.29
C ILE A 148 8.86 2.83 20.63
N ASN A 149 8.89 3.91 19.84
CA ASN A 149 7.94 4.99 19.89
C ASN A 149 7.65 5.49 18.48
N ASP A 150 6.51 5.07 17.93
CA ASP A 150 6.05 5.47 16.59
C ASP A 150 5.78 6.98 16.46
N ASN A 151 5.78 7.72 17.57
CA ASN A 151 5.67 9.17 17.55
C ASN A 151 7.03 9.87 17.38
N TYR A 152 8.13 9.15 17.55
CA TYR A 152 9.48 9.67 17.39
C TYR A 152 9.90 9.59 15.93
N SER A 153 10.11 10.75 15.29
CA SER A 153 10.33 10.84 13.83
C SER A 153 11.42 9.90 13.29
N PRO A 154 12.60 9.77 13.93
CA PRO A 154 13.65 8.88 13.44
C PRO A 154 13.29 7.39 13.45
N GLN A 155 12.37 6.96 14.33
CA GLN A 155 11.86 5.59 14.32
C GLN A 155 10.67 5.44 13.37
N ARG A 156 9.72 6.39 13.42
CA ARG A 156 8.53 6.42 12.55
C ARG A 156 8.89 6.38 11.06
N ASP A 157 9.96 7.08 10.67
CA ASP A 157 10.36 7.13 9.27
C ASP A 157 10.91 5.77 8.77
N GLN A 158 11.33 4.88 9.69
CA GLN A 158 11.83 3.51 9.43
C GLN A 158 10.73 2.45 9.38
N ILE A 159 9.50 2.76 9.79
CA ILE A 159 8.44 1.76 9.96
C ILE A 159 7.14 2.19 9.30
N ILE A 160 6.38 1.20 8.83
CA ILE A 160 5.00 1.36 8.39
C ILE A 160 4.09 0.64 9.39
N SER A 161 3.14 1.36 9.98
CA SER A 161 2.05 0.78 10.76
C SER A 161 1.06 0.12 9.82
N ALA A 162 0.77 -1.16 10.05
CA ALA A 162 -0.12 -1.93 9.21
C ALA A 162 -0.93 -2.95 10.03
N ASN A 163 -2.07 -3.36 9.49
CA ASN A 163 -2.99 -4.30 10.13
C ASN A 163 -3.05 -5.61 9.33
N PHE A 164 -3.12 -6.73 10.05
CA PHE A 164 -3.24 -8.08 9.45
C PHE A 164 -4.59 -8.30 8.75
N THR A 165 -5.65 -7.65 9.23
CA THR A 165 -6.97 -7.67 8.59
C THR A 165 -7.47 -6.24 8.43
N LEU A 166 -8.44 -6.06 7.53
CA LEU A 166 -8.97 -4.73 7.24
C LEU A 166 -9.58 -4.05 8.48
N PHE A 167 -10.28 -4.84 9.30
CA PHE A 167 -11.02 -4.38 10.47
C PHE A 167 -10.32 -4.67 11.80
N ASN A 168 -9.05 -5.07 11.79
CA ASN A 168 -8.32 -5.19 13.05
C ASN A 168 -8.27 -3.84 13.78
N ASN A 169 -8.28 -3.91 15.11
CA ASN A 169 -8.30 -2.75 16.00
C ASN A 169 -9.50 -1.81 15.78
N PHE A 170 -10.63 -2.31 15.27
CA PHE A 170 -11.84 -1.52 15.02
C PHE A 170 -12.43 -0.84 16.27
N ASP A 171 -12.04 -1.28 17.46
CA ASP A 171 -12.42 -0.72 18.77
C ASP A 171 -11.32 0.17 19.37
N GLN A 172 -10.16 0.28 18.72
CA GLN A 172 -9.06 1.13 19.14
C GLN A 172 -9.02 2.41 18.29
N LYS A 173 -8.98 3.55 18.98
CA LYS A 173 -8.98 4.86 18.33
C LYS A 173 -7.69 5.09 17.55
N TYR A 174 -7.80 5.33 16.25
CA TYR A 174 -6.66 5.64 15.36
C TYR A 174 -5.61 4.52 15.22
N GLU A 175 -6.00 3.26 15.26
CA GLU A 175 -5.09 2.11 15.03
C GLU A 175 -5.59 1.15 13.93
N CYS A 176 -6.75 1.47 13.34
CA CYS A 176 -7.42 0.66 12.32
C CYS A 176 -7.31 1.31 10.94
N SER A 177 -6.87 0.53 9.94
CA SER A 177 -6.74 0.98 8.55
C SER A 177 -8.06 1.51 7.98
N THR A 178 -9.19 0.87 8.28
CA THR A 178 -10.52 1.35 7.89
C THR A 178 -10.81 2.76 8.41
N VAL A 179 -10.38 3.08 9.63
CA VAL A 179 -10.58 4.42 10.21
C VAL A 179 -9.82 5.48 9.41
N PHE A 180 -8.55 5.22 9.08
CA PHE A 180 -7.75 6.16 8.30
C PHE A 180 -8.25 6.31 6.86
N PHE A 181 -8.74 5.22 6.27
CA PHE A 181 -9.37 5.27 4.95
C PHE A 181 -10.66 6.11 4.98
N GLU A 182 -11.63 5.82 5.85
CA GLU A 182 -12.90 6.58 5.92
C GLU A 182 -12.69 8.06 6.28
N LEU A 183 -11.67 8.38 7.08
CA LEU A 183 -11.36 9.77 7.43
C LEU A 183 -10.54 10.51 6.37
N GLY A 184 -10.00 9.82 5.37
CA GLY A 184 -9.15 10.43 4.34
C GLY A 184 -7.87 11.06 4.86
N ARG A 185 -7.37 10.63 6.02
CA ARG A 185 -6.21 11.25 6.68
C ARG A 185 -5.41 10.27 7.53
N SER A 186 -4.12 10.54 7.68
CA SER A 186 -3.26 9.86 8.65
C SER A 186 -3.36 10.52 10.02
N PHE A 187 -3.08 9.79 11.10
CA PHE A 187 -3.02 10.39 12.46
C PHE A 187 -1.95 11.50 12.55
N ARG A 188 -0.79 11.28 11.92
CA ARG A 188 0.35 12.21 11.90
C ARG A 188 1.09 12.10 10.56
N PRO A 189 0.56 12.71 9.48
CA PRO A 189 1.21 12.62 8.18
C PRO A 189 2.60 13.26 8.24
N PRO A 190 3.64 12.63 7.68
CA PRO A 190 4.91 13.30 7.41
C PRO A 190 4.70 14.56 6.58
N LYS A 191 5.59 15.54 6.71
CA LYS A 191 5.59 16.72 5.84
C LYS A 191 6.08 16.33 4.45
N PHE A 192 5.20 15.79 3.61
CA PHE A 192 5.56 15.20 2.33
C PHE A 192 6.25 16.18 1.37
N ASN A 193 5.80 17.44 1.35
CA ASN A 193 6.48 18.53 0.63
C ASN A 193 7.97 18.64 0.99
N LEU A 194 8.32 18.53 2.27
CA LEU A 194 9.72 18.60 2.72
C LEU A 194 10.50 17.36 2.31
N LYS A 195 9.87 16.18 2.33
CA LYS A 195 10.48 14.94 1.85
C LYS A 195 10.78 15.01 0.35
N VAL A 196 9.85 15.53 -0.45
CA VAL A 196 10.08 15.80 -1.88
C VAL A 196 11.20 16.82 -2.09
N ALA A 197 11.31 17.85 -1.25
CA ALA A 197 12.40 18.82 -1.36
C ALA A 197 13.79 18.21 -1.14
N VAL A 198 13.93 17.29 -0.18
CA VAL A 198 15.19 16.55 0.03
C VAL A 198 15.47 15.62 -1.15
N PHE A 199 14.45 14.90 -1.64
CA PHE A 199 14.56 14.05 -2.83
C PHE A 199 14.98 14.83 -4.08
N PHE A 200 14.36 15.98 -4.36
CA PHE A 200 14.69 16.85 -5.48
C PHE A 200 16.13 17.38 -5.39
N LYS A 201 16.59 17.70 -4.18
CA LYS A 201 17.98 18.13 -3.95
C LYS A 201 18.99 17.06 -4.36
N GLU A 202 18.72 15.78 -4.11
CA GLU A 202 19.60 14.66 -4.53
C GLU A 202 19.75 14.58 -6.05
N MET A 203 18.70 14.92 -6.81
CA MET A 203 18.71 14.94 -8.28
C MET A 203 19.07 16.31 -8.88
N GLY A 204 19.36 17.31 -8.04
CA GLY A 204 19.62 18.67 -8.48
C GLY A 204 18.43 19.36 -9.15
N MET A 205 17.21 19.04 -8.72
CA MET A 205 15.97 19.69 -9.15
C MET A 205 15.63 20.87 -8.21
N PRO A 206 15.06 21.97 -8.73
CA PRO A 206 14.63 23.10 -7.91
C PRO A 206 13.40 22.76 -7.07
N GLY A 207 13.38 23.20 -5.81
CA GLY A 207 12.23 23.01 -4.92
C GLY A 207 11.03 23.92 -5.20
N THR A 208 11.16 24.91 -6.09
CA THR A 208 10.10 25.91 -6.37
C THR A 208 8.85 25.30 -7.01
N SER A 209 8.99 24.18 -7.72
CA SER A 209 7.88 23.50 -8.40
C SER A 209 7.08 22.57 -7.49
N ILE A 210 7.55 22.29 -6.27
CA ILE A 210 6.92 21.27 -5.39
C ILE A 210 5.48 21.64 -5.03
N ALA A 211 5.23 22.90 -4.69
CA ALA A 211 3.88 23.35 -4.36
C ALA A 211 2.90 23.18 -5.53
N GLU A 212 3.36 23.41 -6.77
CA GLU A 212 2.57 23.21 -7.98
C GLU A 212 2.23 21.72 -8.19
N LEU A 213 3.21 20.82 -8.00
CA LEU A 213 2.98 19.36 -8.12
C LEU A 213 1.93 18.87 -7.13
N PHE A 214 1.99 19.31 -5.87
CA PHE A 214 0.95 18.98 -4.90
C PHE A 214 -0.39 19.64 -5.23
N ASN A 215 -0.39 20.83 -5.82
CA ASN A 215 -1.62 21.49 -6.26
C ASN A 215 -2.29 20.73 -7.42
N ILE A 216 -1.54 20.13 -8.34
CA ILE A 216 -2.07 19.20 -9.35
C ILE A 216 -2.74 18.01 -8.65
N GLY A 217 -2.09 17.47 -7.61
CA GLY A 217 -2.60 16.35 -6.82
C GLY A 217 -3.88 16.62 -6.03
N LYS A 218 -4.22 17.88 -5.73
CA LYS A 218 -5.49 18.22 -5.07
C LYS A 218 -6.72 17.78 -5.86
N GLN A 219 -6.59 17.60 -7.17
CA GLN A 219 -7.68 17.05 -8.01
C GLN A 219 -8.05 15.61 -7.63
N MET A 220 -7.18 14.91 -6.89
CA MET A 220 -7.40 13.55 -6.40
C MET A 220 -7.93 13.50 -4.97
N GLU A 221 -8.11 14.65 -4.31
CA GLU A 221 -8.69 14.68 -2.97
C GLU A 221 -10.17 14.30 -3.03
N ASN A 222 -10.54 13.27 -2.27
CA ASN A 222 -11.90 12.82 -2.09
C ASN A 222 -12.32 13.10 -0.64
N ASP A 223 -13.49 13.71 -0.47
CA ASP A 223 -14.03 14.08 0.83
C ASP A 223 -14.62 12.88 1.61
N LYS A 224 -14.81 11.74 0.94
CA LYS A 224 -15.46 10.54 1.50
C LYS A 224 -14.48 9.50 2.01
N ALA A 225 -13.29 9.38 1.41
CA ALA A 225 -12.29 8.41 1.82
C ALA A 225 -10.92 8.72 1.24
N GLY A 226 -9.86 8.23 1.88
CA GLY A 226 -8.48 8.37 1.46
C GLY A 226 -8.03 7.26 0.51
N THR A 227 -6.82 6.76 0.75
CA THR A 227 -6.21 5.69 -0.02
C THR A 227 -5.93 4.49 0.87
N LEU A 228 -6.44 3.33 0.47
CA LEU A 228 -6.18 2.04 1.11
C LEU A 228 -5.11 1.29 0.31
N PHE A 229 -4.20 0.66 1.03
CA PHE A 229 -3.11 -0.14 0.46
C PHE A 229 -3.23 -1.56 0.98
N GLN A 230 -3.10 -2.51 0.06
CA GLN A 230 -3.01 -3.93 0.33
C GLN A 230 -1.61 -4.40 -0.09
N ILE A 231 -0.84 -4.91 0.86
CA ILE A 231 0.58 -5.24 0.68
C ILE A 231 0.73 -6.76 0.57
N PHE A 232 1.52 -7.21 -0.41
CA PHE A 232 1.75 -8.61 -0.75
C PHE A 232 3.24 -8.96 -0.76
N ASP A 233 3.59 -10.12 -0.21
CA ASP A 233 4.88 -10.79 -0.37
C ASP A 233 4.74 -11.93 -1.38
N LEU A 234 5.21 -11.65 -2.59
CA LEU A 234 5.21 -12.60 -3.70
C LEU A 234 6.50 -13.43 -3.76
N SER A 235 7.27 -13.54 -2.67
CA SER A 235 8.52 -14.30 -2.65
C SER A 235 8.31 -15.76 -3.02
N HIS A 236 7.14 -16.33 -2.73
CA HIS A 236 6.76 -17.68 -3.13
C HIS A 236 6.61 -17.89 -4.64
N GLN A 237 6.47 -16.80 -5.41
CA GLN A 237 6.39 -16.86 -6.88
C GLN A 237 7.78 -16.85 -7.52
N ASN A 238 8.83 -16.52 -6.75
CA ASN A 238 10.19 -16.56 -7.24
C ASN A 238 10.63 -18.02 -7.40
N PRO A 239 11.05 -18.47 -8.61
CA PRO A 239 11.43 -19.87 -8.85
C PRO A 239 12.63 -20.33 -8.00
N PHE A 240 13.45 -19.39 -7.51
CA PHE A 240 14.61 -19.65 -6.67
C PHE A 240 14.30 -19.60 -5.17
N ASN A 241 13.12 -19.10 -4.78
CA ASN A 241 12.71 -19.02 -3.38
C ASN A 241 11.47 -19.87 -3.13
N LYS A 242 11.64 -20.93 -2.32
CA LYS A 242 10.56 -21.86 -2.01
C LYS A 242 9.76 -21.46 -0.76
N ASN A 243 10.21 -20.45 -0.02
CA ASN A 243 9.59 -20.07 1.24
C ASN A 243 8.54 -18.97 0.99
N ALA A 244 7.27 -19.30 1.26
CA ALA A 244 6.24 -18.29 1.28
C ALA A 244 6.39 -17.40 2.52
N TYR A 245 6.18 -16.08 2.33
CA TYR A 245 6.21 -15.08 3.40
C TYR A 245 7.59 -14.82 4.03
N GLU A 246 8.70 -15.07 3.33
CA GLU A 246 10.05 -14.75 3.84
C GLU A 246 10.18 -13.27 4.22
N PHE A 247 9.58 -12.37 3.44
CA PHE A 247 9.62 -10.94 3.76
C PHE A 247 8.96 -10.67 5.10
N VAL A 248 7.82 -11.32 5.36
CA VAL A 248 7.08 -11.17 6.61
C VAL A 248 7.97 -11.53 7.79
N ASP A 249 8.55 -12.73 7.79
CA ASP A 249 9.33 -13.21 8.93
C ASP A 249 10.61 -12.40 9.16
N LYS A 250 11.15 -11.77 8.11
CA LYS A 250 12.39 -11.02 8.19
C LYS A 250 12.21 -9.54 8.52
N TYR A 251 11.18 -8.88 7.99
CA TYR A 251 11.03 -7.42 8.04
C TYR A 251 9.82 -6.93 8.81
N ILE A 252 8.99 -7.83 9.32
CA ILE A 252 7.81 -7.47 10.08
C ILE A 252 7.97 -7.94 11.52
N TYR A 253 7.57 -7.10 12.48
CA TYR A 253 7.38 -7.53 13.86
C TYR A 253 5.95 -7.27 14.33
N PRO A 254 5.33 -8.21 15.05
CA PRO A 254 4.03 -7.98 15.67
C PRO A 254 4.14 -6.89 16.72
N SER A 255 3.13 -6.04 16.81
CA SER A 255 3.13 -4.91 17.73
C SER A 255 1.77 -4.73 18.40
N ILE A 256 1.78 -4.24 19.63
CA ILE A 256 0.58 -3.75 20.32
C ILE A 256 0.44 -2.25 20.09
N LYS A 257 -0.45 -1.58 20.84
CA LYS A 257 -0.66 -0.13 20.77
C LYS A 257 0.65 0.66 20.78
N LYS A 258 0.69 1.76 20.02
CA LYS A 258 1.87 2.66 19.88
C LYS A 258 3.14 2.02 19.30
N GLY A 259 3.03 0.83 18.71
CA GLY A 259 4.16 0.16 18.03
C GLY A 259 5.07 -0.65 18.95
N GLU A 260 4.71 -0.81 20.24
CA GLU A 260 5.50 -1.63 21.15
C GLU A 260 5.55 -3.08 20.63
N PRO A 261 6.75 -3.69 20.54
CA PRO A 261 6.90 -5.02 19.99
C PRO A 261 6.22 -6.05 20.90
N GLN A 262 5.41 -6.91 20.30
CA GLN A 262 4.84 -8.05 21.01
C GLN A 262 5.89 -9.16 21.08
N ILE A 263 6.45 -9.39 22.26
CA ILE A 263 7.48 -10.41 22.50
C ILE A 263 6.81 -11.79 22.58
N ASN A 264 6.37 -12.31 21.44
CA ASN A 264 5.92 -13.69 21.28
C ASN A 264 6.83 -14.40 20.30
N SER A 265 7.11 -15.69 20.53
CA SER A 265 7.89 -16.56 19.63
C SER A 265 7.14 -16.95 18.36
N LEU A 266 6.19 -16.12 17.91
CA LEU A 266 5.32 -16.43 16.80
C LEU A 266 6.08 -16.19 15.49
N ILE A 267 6.18 -17.23 14.67
CA ILE A 267 6.60 -17.10 13.28
C ILE A 267 5.38 -16.54 12.53
N LEU A 268 5.54 -15.34 11.96
CA LEU A 268 4.40 -14.63 11.37
C LEU A 268 3.85 -15.39 10.16
N SER A 269 4.71 -16.00 9.35
CA SER A 269 4.32 -16.81 8.19
C SER A 269 3.34 -17.94 8.56
N ASP A 270 3.44 -18.53 9.76
CA ASP A 270 2.52 -19.57 10.22
C ASP A 270 1.06 -19.07 10.32
N LEU A 271 0.84 -17.79 10.65
CA LEU A 271 -0.51 -17.20 10.70
C LEU A 271 -1.18 -17.10 9.32
N TYR A 272 -0.37 -16.87 8.29
CA TYR A 272 -0.85 -16.76 6.91
C TYR A 272 -1.08 -18.14 6.30
N GLN A 273 -0.29 -19.14 6.68
CA GLN A 273 -0.35 -20.49 6.13
C GLN A 273 -1.41 -21.36 6.82
N SER A 274 -1.71 -21.12 8.10
CA SER A 274 -2.70 -21.87 8.86
C SER A 274 -4.14 -21.38 8.59
N SER A 275 -4.95 -22.13 7.84
CA SER A 275 -6.38 -21.83 7.66
C SER A 275 -7.20 -21.87 8.94
N SER A 276 -6.73 -22.60 9.95
CA SER A 276 -7.43 -22.81 11.22
C SER A 276 -6.99 -21.85 12.32
N SER A 277 -6.00 -20.98 12.08
CA SER A 277 -5.57 -20.01 13.08
C SER A 277 -6.72 -19.05 13.41
N SER A 278 -7.16 -19.08 14.66
CA SER A 278 -8.05 -18.09 15.27
C SER A 278 -7.29 -16.91 15.89
N GLN A 279 -5.96 -16.92 15.79
CA GLN A 279 -5.11 -15.87 16.32
C GLN A 279 -4.97 -14.75 15.30
N PHE A 280 -5.46 -13.56 15.65
CA PHE A 280 -5.24 -12.34 14.89
C PHE A 280 -4.31 -11.43 15.66
N LEU A 281 -3.25 -10.96 15.00
CA LEU A 281 -2.42 -9.90 15.56
C LEU A 281 -3.19 -8.60 15.51
N GLU A 282 -3.13 -7.78 16.56
CA GLU A 282 -3.73 -6.44 16.55
C GLU A 282 -3.16 -5.63 15.39
N GLN A 283 -1.84 -5.49 15.36
CA GLN A 283 -1.12 -4.77 14.31
C GLN A 283 0.33 -5.26 14.21
N PHE A 284 1.03 -4.80 13.20
CA PHE A 284 2.46 -5.00 13.08
C PHE A 284 3.14 -3.78 12.48
N ARG A 285 4.47 -3.82 12.48
CA ARG A 285 5.31 -2.80 11.86
C ARG A 285 6.17 -3.44 10.80
N ILE A 286 6.12 -2.86 9.61
CA ILE A 286 7.00 -3.23 8.51
C ILE A 286 8.23 -2.33 8.58
N VAL A 287 9.41 -2.91 8.72
CA VAL A 287 10.67 -2.16 8.68
C VAL A 287 11.02 -1.84 7.22
N VAL A 288 11.11 -0.54 6.94
CA VAL A 288 11.43 0.02 5.64
C VAL A 288 12.93 -0.01 5.42
N ASN A 289 13.35 -0.48 4.25
CA ASN A 289 14.74 -0.41 3.80
C ASN A 289 14.82 -0.30 2.27
N ASN A 290 15.97 0.15 1.79
CA ASN A 290 16.24 0.41 0.39
C ASN A 290 16.31 -0.84 -0.48
N TYR A 291 16.77 -1.96 0.07
CA TYR A 291 17.09 -3.16 -0.72
C TYR A 291 15.92 -4.14 -0.86
N THR A 292 14.87 -4.03 -0.04
CA THR A 292 13.62 -4.79 -0.17
C THR A 292 12.40 -3.88 -0.33
N PHE A 293 11.87 -3.26 0.73
CA PHE A 293 10.57 -2.59 0.68
C PHE A 293 10.55 -1.35 -0.23
N LEU A 294 11.66 -0.63 -0.38
CA LEU A 294 11.80 0.48 -1.35
C LEU A 294 12.50 0.05 -2.64
N ASN A 295 12.66 -1.26 -2.86
CA ASN A 295 13.19 -1.83 -4.09
C ASN A 295 12.03 -2.27 -4.99
N PRO A 296 11.80 -1.59 -6.14
CA PRO A 296 10.72 -1.92 -7.06
C PRO A 296 10.88 -3.29 -7.72
N TYR A 297 12.10 -3.85 -7.70
CA TYR A 297 12.43 -5.18 -8.21
C TYR A 297 12.34 -6.27 -7.13
N SER A 298 11.94 -5.94 -5.90
CA SER A 298 11.65 -6.93 -4.87
C SER A 298 10.36 -7.69 -5.13
N SER A 299 10.13 -8.74 -4.35
CA SER A 299 8.89 -9.52 -4.32
C SER A 299 7.68 -8.76 -3.74
N ILE A 300 7.86 -7.53 -3.26
CA ILE A 300 6.77 -6.76 -2.66
C ILE A 300 5.86 -6.17 -3.71
N SER A 301 4.59 -6.51 -3.67
CA SER A 301 3.53 -5.88 -4.46
C SER A 301 2.60 -5.10 -3.53
N ILE A 302 2.08 -3.97 -4.01
CA ILE A 302 1.20 -3.07 -3.28
C ILE A 302 0.05 -2.69 -4.20
N ARG A 303 -1.14 -3.21 -3.89
CA ARG A 303 -2.37 -2.76 -4.55
C ARG A 303 -2.87 -1.51 -3.84
N ARG A 304 -3.12 -0.45 -4.61
CA ARG A 304 -3.64 0.82 -4.13
C ARG A 304 -5.10 0.96 -4.55
N TYR A 305 -5.96 1.23 -3.58
CA TYR A 305 -7.39 1.43 -3.77
C TYR A 305 -7.80 2.82 -3.29
N ASP A 306 -8.58 3.51 -4.11
CA ASP A 306 -9.25 4.76 -3.75
C ASP A 306 -10.59 4.86 -4.49
N LEU A 307 -11.37 5.90 -4.19
CA LEU A 307 -12.70 6.11 -4.76
C LEU A 307 -12.69 6.97 -6.03
N ASN A 308 -11.52 7.25 -6.62
CA ASN A 308 -11.45 8.07 -7.82
C ASN A 308 -11.67 7.22 -9.07
N GLU A 309 -12.30 7.81 -10.08
CA GLU A 309 -12.53 7.13 -11.35
C GLU A 309 -11.20 6.93 -12.11
N PRO A 310 -11.00 5.80 -12.80
CA PRO A 310 -9.77 5.54 -13.55
C PRO A 310 -9.40 6.62 -14.57
N SER A 311 -10.40 7.27 -15.18
CA SER A 311 -10.20 8.39 -16.10
C SER A 311 -9.62 9.63 -15.40
N GLN A 312 -10.10 9.95 -14.20
CA GLN A 312 -9.58 11.04 -13.37
C GLN A 312 -8.14 10.77 -12.96
N VAL A 313 -7.84 9.53 -12.52
CA VAL A 313 -6.47 9.10 -12.20
C VAL A 313 -5.54 9.31 -13.39
N LYS A 314 -5.94 8.86 -14.58
CA LYS A 314 -5.14 8.97 -15.80
C LYS A 314 -4.90 10.42 -16.21
N GLU A 315 -5.92 11.27 -16.12
CA GLU A 315 -5.80 12.71 -16.41
C GLU A 315 -4.81 13.38 -15.45
N TYR A 316 -4.96 13.13 -14.15
CA TYR A 316 -4.05 13.62 -13.11
C TYR A 316 -2.61 13.17 -13.36
N GLU A 317 -2.38 11.88 -13.60
CA GLU A 317 -1.02 11.36 -13.84
C GLU A 317 -0.40 11.99 -15.10
N THR A 318 -1.21 12.24 -16.14
CA THR A 318 -0.76 12.92 -17.35
C THR A 318 -0.32 14.35 -17.05
N LYS A 319 -1.12 15.11 -16.28
CA LYS A 319 -0.76 16.48 -15.86
C LYS A 319 0.51 16.48 -15.01
N LEU A 320 0.59 15.58 -14.03
CA LEU A 320 1.73 15.49 -13.12
C LEU A 320 3.02 15.14 -13.87
N ARG A 321 2.95 14.18 -14.80
CA ARG A 321 4.06 13.78 -15.67
C ARG A 321 4.53 14.92 -16.57
N ASN A 322 3.60 15.64 -17.19
CA ASN A 322 3.94 16.81 -18.00
C ASN A 322 4.62 17.90 -17.17
N ALA A 323 4.14 18.17 -15.95
CA ALA A 323 4.76 19.13 -15.05
C ALA A 323 6.17 18.70 -14.62
N ILE A 324 6.38 17.42 -14.30
CA ILE A 324 7.71 16.91 -13.90
C ILE A 324 8.71 16.98 -15.04
N LYS A 325 8.31 16.65 -16.28
CA LYS A 325 9.17 16.71 -17.48
C LYS A 325 9.76 18.09 -17.77
N THR A 326 9.08 19.16 -17.37
CA THR A 326 9.54 20.54 -17.63
C THR A 326 10.45 21.09 -16.54
N ILE A 327 10.58 20.40 -15.40
CA ILE A 327 11.44 20.84 -14.31
C ILE A 327 12.91 20.62 -14.70
N PRO A 328 13.76 21.66 -14.70
CA PRO A 328 15.18 21.50 -14.98
C PRO A 328 15.86 20.69 -13.87
N PHE A 329 16.86 19.89 -14.23
CA PHE A 329 17.64 19.10 -13.29
C PHE A 329 19.12 19.02 -13.68
N ASP A 330 19.97 18.76 -12.68
CA ASP A 330 21.39 18.51 -12.88
C ASP A 330 21.61 17.06 -13.32
N LYS A 331 21.95 16.86 -14.61
CA LYS A 331 22.19 15.52 -15.19
C LYS A 331 23.26 14.72 -14.46
N ALA A 332 24.32 15.37 -13.96
CA ALA A 332 25.39 14.67 -13.26
C ALA A 332 24.91 14.14 -11.90
N LYS A 333 24.14 14.95 -11.15
CA LYS A 333 23.51 14.51 -9.90
C LYS A 333 22.46 13.44 -10.12
N ALA A 334 21.59 13.61 -11.12
CA ALA A 334 20.60 12.61 -11.49
C ALA A 334 21.26 11.25 -11.83
N ASN A 335 22.34 11.26 -12.62
CA ASN A 335 23.08 10.05 -12.93
C ASN A 335 23.76 9.43 -11.69
N LEU A 336 24.37 10.25 -10.82
CA LEU A 336 24.95 9.77 -9.58
C LEU A 336 23.88 9.12 -8.69
N TYR A 337 22.71 9.75 -8.59
CA TYR A 337 21.58 9.20 -7.84
C TYR A 337 21.08 7.89 -8.45
N LYS A 338 20.97 7.80 -9.79
CA LYS A 338 20.66 6.54 -10.49
C LYS A 338 21.66 5.42 -10.15
N LEU A 339 22.95 5.73 -10.05
CA LEU A 339 23.97 4.76 -9.62
C LEU A 339 23.79 4.34 -8.15
N LYS A 340 23.45 5.28 -7.24
CA LYS A 340 23.09 4.95 -5.86
C LYS A 340 21.88 4.01 -5.80
N LEU A 341 20.84 4.27 -6.60
CA LEU A 341 19.65 3.40 -6.68
C LEU A 341 20.02 1.99 -7.11
N LYS A 342 20.90 1.84 -8.12
CA LYS A 342 21.39 0.52 -8.53
C LYS A 342 22.07 -0.23 -7.38
N GLN A 343 22.91 0.45 -6.61
CA GLN A 343 23.57 -0.12 -5.44
C GLN A 343 22.58 -0.52 -4.35
N TYR A 344 21.62 0.35 -4.05
CA TYR A 344 20.56 0.09 -3.09
C TYR A 344 19.71 -1.13 -3.46
N TRP A 345 19.36 -1.25 -4.74
CA TRP A 345 18.49 -2.31 -5.25
C TRP A 345 19.22 -3.58 -5.65
N GLN A 346 20.56 -3.58 -5.57
CA GLN A 346 21.42 -4.70 -5.94
C GLN A 346 21.17 -5.16 -7.39
N ILE A 347 21.04 -4.19 -8.31
CA ILE A 347 20.87 -4.42 -9.74
C ILE A 347 22.13 -3.97 -10.48
N ASP A 348 22.59 -4.79 -11.43
CA ASP A 348 23.79 -4.53 -12.23
C ASP A 348 23.57 -3.41 -13.29
#